data_AF-A0A497S0D2-F1
#
_entry.id   AF-A0A497S0D2-F1
#
_cell.length_a   1.000
_cell.length_b   1.000
_cell.length_c   1.000
_cell.angle_alpha   90.00
_cell.angle_beta   90.00
_cell.angle_gamma   90.00
#
_symmetry.space_group_name_H-M   'P 1'
#
loop_
_entity.id
_entity.type
_entity.pdbx_description
1 polymer ?
#
loop_
_entity_poly.entity_id
_entity_poly.type
_entity_poly.pdbx_seq_one_letter_code
_entity_poly.pdbx_strand_id
1 'polypeptide(L)'
;MKGRLWIGGLILVFGILVNSASAQLGGDLAVNDSDYALINVNVTTKTMVDVEPHSLTWIVEPGGVGDNSSEQEGPNYFAIQIENIGSHNITHVWLNATYPTDSPFAVGSAANTDAGNYVVISNDTSTNNPPASGFYFINRAEYNETRELVYLRDPAGNMPPDSSTYTYGRFRNNSREYFWFINAVAPRCNDSTYIRIGNEAHTRTSTGTTNFQTGGPGNWTEFSLTHYTCNGINWAVGNITSGPLASGTLGGYAVAVTNISDRCVVFFSKWNRDCPFDFPGTNAVYANEVAGRTPLVPGDSFALAIKVYVPYGIYEGPSNQGRIYIIVNDV
;
A
#
# COMPACT_ATOMS: atom_id res chain seq x y z
N MET A 1 47.23 -52.41 2.72
CA MET A 1 48.69 -52.24 2.89
C MET A 1 49.13 -52.95 4.17
N LYS A 2 50.06 -53.91 4.03
CA LYS A 2 50.91 -54.61 5.03
C LYS A 2 50.32 -54.91 6.43
N GLY A 3 49.82 -56.13 6.58
CA GLY A 3 49.63 -56.78 7.89
C GLY A 3 50.96 -57.26 8.48
N ARG A 4 51.04 -57.28 9.81
CA ARG A 4 52.12 -57.89 10.61
C ARG A 4 51.59 -59.14 11.31
N LEU A 5 52.20 -60.28 10.98
CA LEU A 5 52.21 -61.51 11.77
C LEU A 5 52.85 -61.24 13.14
N TRP A 6 52.35 -61.88 14.21
CA TRP A 6 53.21 -62.54 15.20
C TRP A 6 52.49 -63.78 15.77
N ILE A 7 53.18 -64.91 15.64
CA ILE A 7 52.85 -66.26 16.11
C ILE A 7 53.37 -66.41 17.54
N GLY A 8 52.63 -67.08 18.40
CA GLY A 8 53.16 -67.59 19.67
C GLY A 8 52.13 -68.35 20.49
N GLY A 9 52.29 -69.67 20.57
CA GLY A 9 51.61 -70.49 21.59
C GLY A 9 51.15 -71.86 21.09
N LEU A 10 52.01 -72.87 21.24
CA LEU A 10 51.74 -74.29 20.99
C LEU A 10 51.66 -75.00 22.35
N ILE A 11 50.53 -75.65 22.67
CA ILE A 11 50.45 -76.73 23.67
C ILE A 11 49.44 -77.80 23.18
N LEU A 12 49.87 -79.06 23.27
CA LEU A 12 49.26 -80.30 22.78
C LEU A 12 48.19 -80.89 23.73
N VAL A 13 47.08 -81.36 23.11
CA VAL A 13 46.45 -82.71 23.13
C VAL A 13 45.83 -83.33 24.41
N PHE A 14 44.54 -83.71 24.26
CA PHE A 14 43.80 -84.98 24.54
C PHE A 14 42.37 -84.57 24.96
N GLY A 15 41.24 -84.99 24.38
CA GLY A 15 40.74 -86.28 23.91
C GLY A 15 39.30 -86.45 24.47
N ILE A 16 38.43 -87.17 23.74
CA ILE A 16 37.10 -87.75 24.14
C ILE A 16 35.82 -87.07 23.61
N LEU A 17 34.94 -87.97 23.18
CA LEU A 17 33.71 -87.93 22.39
C LEU A 17 32.42 -87.44 23.12
N VAL A 18 31.40 -87.23 22.28
CA VAL A 18 29.91 -87.34 22.40
C VAL A 18 29.03 -86.20 22.96
N ASN A 19 28.30 -85.61 21.99
CA ASN A 19 26.83 -85.52 21.86
C ASN A 19 26.02 -84.30 22.38
N SER A 20 25.37 -83.67 21.39
CA SER A 20 23.98 -83.17 21.32
C SER A 20 23.69 -81.68 21.47
N ALA A 21 22.92 -81.19 20.48
CA ALA A 21 22.06 -80.00 20.47
C ALA A 21 22.81 -78.64 20.40
N SER A 22 22.40 -77.65 19.62
CA SER A 22 21.18 -77.43 18.85
C SER A 22 21.54 -76.61 17.59
N ALA A 23 21.02 -77.01 16.43
CA ALA A 23 20.93 -76.14 15.29
C ALA A 23 19.80 -75.14 15.56
N GLN A 24 20.13 -73.97 16.10
CA GLN A 24 19.20 -72.84 16.12
C GLN A 24 19.41 -72.01 14.85
N LEU A 25 18.70 -72.42 13.80
CA LEU A 25 18.17 -71.50 12.80
C LEU A 25 17.31 -70.47 13.53
N GLY A 26 17.69 -69.20 13.49
CA GLY A 26 16.87 -68.14 14.09
C GLY A 26 17.61 -66.82 14.22
N GLY A 27 17.54 -66.02 13.17
CA GLY A 27 17.96 -64.63 13.20
C GLY A 27 18.68 -64.26 11.92
N ASP A 28 17.92 -63.76 10.95
CA ASP A 28 18.48 -62.86 9.94
C ASP A 28 18.98 -61.63 10.71
N LEU A 29 20.24 -61.68 11.15
CA LEU A 29 20.89 -60.56 11.82
C LEU A 29 21.13 -59.52 10.73
N ALA A 30 20.16 -58.64 10.53
CA ALA A 30 20.43 -57.36 9.91
C ALA A 30 21.43 -56.62 10.82
N VAL A 31 22.72 -56.83 10.56
CA VAL A 31 23.81 -56.07 11.19
C VAL A 31 23.78 -54.69 10.55
N ASN A 32 22.96 -53.81 11.11
CA ASN A 32 22.92 -52.43 10.69
C ASN A 32 24.06 -51.70 11.38
N ASP A 33 25.05 -51.27 10.59
CA ASP A 33 26.07 -50.31 10.98
C ASP A 33 25.60 -48.93 10.50
N SER A 34 25.61 -47.94 11.39
CA SER A 34 25.20 -46.58 11.05
C SER A 34 26.18 -45.59 11.66
N ASP A 35 26.68 -44.70 10.81
CA ASP A 35 27.54 -43.59 11.16
C ASP A 35 26.82 -42.27 10.82
N TYR A 36 27.22 -41.16 11.41
CA TYR A 36 26.62 -39.86 11.13
C TYR A 36 27.66 -38.78 10.88
N ALA A 37 27.29 -37.81 10.07
CA ALA A 37 28.03 -36.57 9.88
C ALA A 37 27.25 -35.40 10.50
N LEU A 38 27.95 -34.51 11.20
CA LEU A 38 27.37 -33.25 11.65
C LEU A 38 27.45 -32.22 10.51
N ILE A 39 26.29 -31.69 10.13
CA ILE A 39 26.17 -30.63 9.11
C ILE A 39 25.73 -29.36 9.83
N ASN A 40 26.53 -28.29 9.69
CA ASN A 40 26.20 -26.97 10.21
C ASN A 40 26.01 -25.99 9.05
N VAL A 41 24.92 -25.22 9.08
CA VAL A 41 24.60 -24.19 8.10
C VAL A 41 24.32 -22.89 8.84
N ASN A 42 25.01 -21.81 8.47
CA ASN A 42 24.72 -20.46 8.96
C ASN A 42 23.92 -19.70 7.89
N VAL A 43 22.76 -19.20 8.26
CA VAL A 43 21.91 -18.35 7.42
C VAL A 43 22.19 -16.88 7.80
N THR A 44 22.51 -16.05 6.81
CA THR A 44 22.71 -14.61 7.00
C THR A 44 21.40 -13.84 6.85
N THR A 45 21.29 -12.70 7.54
CA THR A 45 20.12 -11.81 7.52
C THR A 45 19.85 -11.25 6.12
N LYS A 46 18.59 -11.33 5.68
CA LYS A 46 18.09 -10.75 4.43
C LYS A 46 16.65 -10.31 4.62
N THR A 47 16.36 -9.04 4.34
CA THR A 47 15.00 -8.50 4.34
C THR A 47 14.49 -8.49 2.90
N MET A 48 13.41 -9.22 2.63
CA MET A 48 12.87 -9.39 1.29
C MET A 48 11.39 -9.77 1.36
N VAL A 49 10.59 -9.23 0.45
CA VAL A 49 9.20 -9.62 0.27
C VAL A 49 8.93 -10.09 -1.14
N ASP A 50 7.95 -10.97 -1.26
CA ASP A 50 7.32 -11.34 -2.51
C ASP A 50 5.89 -10.79 -2.57
N VAL A 51 5.44 -10.44 -3.78
CA VAL A 51 4.14 -9.79 -3.99
C VAL A 51 3.41 -10.44 -5.15
N GLU A 52 2.25 -11.02 -4.87
CA GLU A 52 1.43 -11.73 -5.85
C GLU A 52 -0.04 -11.29 -5.81
N PRO A 53 -0.75 -11.17 -6.94
CA PRO A 53 -0.23 -11.32 -8.29
C PRO A 53 0.71 -10.17 -8.68
N HIS A 54 1.72 -10.46 -9.50
CA HIS A 54 2.68 -9.46 -10.00
C HIS A 54 2.05 -8.39 -10.93
N SER A 55 0.87 -8.66 -11.51
CA SER A 55 0.14 -7.73 -12.37
C SER A 55 -1.37 -7.86 -12.20
N LEU A 56 -2.06 -6.74 -12.38
CA LEU A 56 -3.52 -6.63 -12.36
C LEU A 56 -3.94 -5.66 -13.45
N THR A 57 -5.01 -5.99 -14.18
CA THR A 57 -5.49 -5.18 -15.31
C THR A 57 -7.01 -5.04 -15.25
N TRP A 58 -7.51 -3.83 -15.48
CA TRP A 58 -8.93 -3.54 -15.56
C TRP A 58 -9.28 -2.71 -16.80
N ILE A 59 -10.49 -2.91 -17.33
CA ILE A 59 -11.13 -2.00 -18.28
C ILE A 59 -12.31 -1.38 -17.55
N VAL A 60 -12.25 -0.07 -17.29
CA VAL A 60 -13.20 0.63 -16.43
C VAL A 60 -13.63 1.93 -17.10
N GLU A 61 -14.94 2.15 -17.15
CA GLU A 61 -15.53 3.40 -17.62
C GLU A 61 -15.26 4.57 -16.63
N PRO A 62 -15.14 5.81 -17.11
CA PRO A 62 -15.02 6.98 -16.24
C PRO A 62 -16.16 7.07 -15.20
N GLY A 63 -15.80 7.30 -13.94
CA GLY A 63 -16.72 7.26 -12.80
C GLY A 63 -17.00 5.86 -12.25
N GLY A 64 -16.44 4.82 -12.87
CA GLY A 64 -16.60 3.42 -12.50
C GLY A 64 -15.58 2.91 -11.47
N VAL A 65 -15.75 1.63 -11.14
CA VAL A 65 -14.89 0.87 -10.23
C VAL A 65 -14.42 -0.38 -10.97
N GLY A 66 -13.10 -0.59 -11.01
CA GLY A 66 -12.53 -1.88 -11.35
C GLY A 66 -12.35 -2.70 -10.08
N ASP A 67 -13.02 -3.84 -10.02
CA ASP A 67 -12.95 -4.81 -8.93
C ASP A 67 -12.69 -6.23 -9.46
N ASN A 68 -12.78 -7.21 -8.57
CA ASN A 68 -12.51 -8.62 -8.86
C ASN A 68 -13.41 -9.22 -9.94
N SER A 69 -14.59 -8.65 -10.20
CA SER A 69 -15.49 -9.11 -11.26
C SER A 69 -15.11 -8.60 -12.65
N SER A 70 -14.26 -7.57 -12.71
CA SER A 70 -13.85 -6.86 -13.94
C SER A 70 -12.35 -6.96 -14.24
N GLU A 71 -11.59 -7.64 -13.38
CA GLU A 71 -10.15 -7.91 -13.55
C GLU A 71 -9.93 -8.82 -14.77
N GLN A 72 -8.85 -8.59 -15.54
CA GLN A 72 -8.61 -9.19 -16.85
C GLN A 72 -7.46 -10.21 -16.89
N GLU A 73 -6.51 -10.17 -15.95
CA GLU A 73 -5.34 -11.07 -15.95
C GLU A 73 -5.68 -12.47 -15.42
N GLY A 74 -6.72 -12.62 -14.61
CA GLY A 74 -7.15 -13.92 -14.09
C GLY A 74 -8.55 -13.93 -13.48
N PRO A 75 -9.15 -15.11 -13.26
CA PRO A 75 -10.47 -15.18 -12.63
C PRO A 75 -10.40 -14.72 -11.17
N ASN A 76 -11.06 -13.60 -10.87
CA ASN A 76 -11.39 -13.12 -9.52
C ASN A 76 -10.21 -12.65 -8.65
N TYR A 77 -9.12 -12.11 -9.21
CA TYR A 77 -8.13 -11.44 -8.36
C TYR A 77 -8.77 -10.24 -7.66
N PHE A 78 -8.70 -10.25 -6.32
CA PHE A 78 -9.35 -9.25 -5.46
C PHE A 78 -8.39 -8.63 -4.43
N ALA A 79 -7.18 -9.17 -4.32
CA ALA A 79 -6.18 -8.79 -3.34
C ALA A 79 -4.77 -9.00 -3.88
N ILE A 80 -3.81 -8.28 -3.29
CA ILE A 80 -2.38 -8.55 -3.37
C ILE A 80 -1.95 -9.23 -2.06
N GLN A 81 -1.18 -10.31 -2.17
CA GLN A 81 -0.54 -11.00 -1.06
C GLN A 81 0.90 -10.53 -0.94
N ILE A 82 1.33 -10.24 0.28
CA ILE A 82 2.69 -9.85 0.64
C ILE A 82 3.24 -10.93 1.56
N GLU A 83 4.33 -11.57 1.14
CA GLU A 83 5.00 -12.63 1.90
C GLU A 83 6.42 -12.23 2.26
N ASN A 84 6.85 -12.50 3.50
CA ASN A 84 8.24 -12.34 3.88
C ASN A 84 9.07 -13.56 3.44
N ILE A 85 9.69 -13.47 2.26
CA ILE A 85 10.61 -14.51 1.74
C ILE A 85 12.07 -14.30 2.20
N GLY A 86 12.29 -13.36 3.12
CA GLY A 86 13.58 -13.09 3.73
C GLY A 86 13.95 -14.09 4.83
N SER A 87 15.01 -13.75 5.57
CA SER A 87 15.47 -14.46 6.76
C SER A 87 15.43 -13.58 8.01
N HIS A 88 14.73 -12.43 7.94
CA HIS A 88 14.61 -11.46 9.01
C HIS A 88 13.16 -11.03 9.23
N ASN A 89 12.82 -10.65 10.47
CA ASN A 89 11.50 -10.15 10.81
C ASN A 89 11.30 -8.73 10.25
N ILE A 90 10.15 -8.48 9.64
CA ILE A 90 9.76 -7.15 9.13
C ILE A 90 8.83 -6.48 10.14
N THR A 91 9.19 -5.30 10.63
CA THR A 91 8.39 -4.53 11.59
C THR A 91 7.41 -3.60 10.90
N HIS A 92 7.78 -3.07 9.74
CA HIS A 92 6.96 -2.12 9.00
C HIS A 92 6.83 -2.51 7.53
N VAL A 93 5.59 -2.50 7.03
CA VAL A 93 5.24 -2.63 5.61
C VAL A 93 4.35 -1.47 5.22
N TRP A 94 4.71 -0.71 4.19
CA TRP A 94 3.86 0.33 3.62
C TRP A 94 3.93 0.32 2.10
N LEU A 95 3.05 1.09 1.48
CA LEU A 95 2.84 1.09 0.04
C LEU A 95 3.13 2.48 -0.52
N ASN A 96 3.71 2.55 -1.72
CA ASN A 96 3.79 3.77 -2.51
C ASN A 96 3.29 3.47 -3.93
N ALA A 97 2.62 4.40 -4.57
CA ALA A 97 2.08 4.26 -5.91
C ALA A 97 2.58 5.39 -6.81
N THR A 98 2.75 5.10 -8.09
CA THR A 98 3.02 6.13 -9.09
C THR A 98 1.80 7.04 -9.28
N TYR A 99 2.04 8.26 -9.75
CA TYR A 99 1.03 9.28 -9.98
C TYR A 99 1.47 10.18 -11.13
N PRO A 100 0.53 10.83 -11.84
CA PRO A 100 0.89 11.69 -12.96
C PRO A 100 1.64 12.92 -12.45
N THR A 101 2.62 13.43 -13.19
CA THR A 101 3.40 14.64 -12.83
C THR A 101 2.68 15.96 -13.07
N ASP A 102 1.56 15.90 -13.79
CA ASP A 102 0.68 17.02 -14.11
C ASP A 102 -0.78 16.59 -13.99
N SER A 103 -1.70 17.56 -13.97
CA SER A 103 -3.13 17.26 -13.94
C SER A 103 -3.55 16.41 -15.15
N PRO A 104 -4.06 15.18 -14.95
CA PRO A 104 -4.60 14.36 -16.04
C PRO A 104 -5.98 14.87 -16.49
N PHE A 105 -6.55 15.83 -15.78
CA PHE A 105 -7.91 16.30 -16.00
C PHE A 105 -7.94 17.46 -17.00
N ALA A 106 -8.93 17.45 -17.89
CA ALA A 106 -9.18 18.51 -18.88
C ALA A 106 -8.04 18.79 -19.90
N VAL A 107 -7.12 17.83 -20.08
CA VAL A 107 -6.01 17.90 -21.06
C VAL A 107 -6.30 17.19 -22.38
N GLY A 108 -7.41 16.43 -22.47
CA GLY A 108 -7.84 15.76 -23.71
C GLY A 108 -6.91 14.64 -24.19
N SER A 109 -6.15 14.03 -23.28
CA SER A 109 -5.22 12.94 -23.59
C SER A 109 -5.06 12.00 -22.40
N ALA A 110 -5.09 10.69 -22.66
CA ALA A 110 -4.78 9.66 -21.67
C ALA A 110 -3.27 9.57 -21.37
N ALA A 111 -2.40 10.17 -22.21
CA ALA A 111 -0.95 10.13 -22.02
C ALA A 111 -0.46 10.86 -20.75
N ASN A 112 -1.30 11.68 -20.12
CA ASN A 112 -0.98 12.38 -18.87
C ASN A 112 -1.54 11.66 -17.63
N THR A 113 -2.17 10.50 -17.80
CA THR A 113 -2.72 9.70 -16.70
C THR A 113 -1.65 8.76 -16.14
N ASP A 114 -1.89 8.22 -14.94
CA ASP A 114 -1.08 7.16 -14.34
C ASP A 114 -2.03 6.25 -13.55
N ALA A 115 -2.04 4.96 -13.87
CA ALA A 115 -2.99 4.02 -13.28
C ALA A 115 -2.78 3.83 -11.76
N GLY A 116 -1.57 4.08 -11.25
CA GLY A 116 -1.24 4.01 -9.82
C GLY A 116 -2.04 5.02 -9.01
N ASN A 117 -2.38 6.16 -9.60
CA ASN A 117 -3.19 7.21 -8.97
C ASN A 117 -4.66 6.82 -8.77
N TYR A 118 -5.12 5.71 -9.38
CA TYR A 118 -6.48 5.18 -9.24
C TYR A 118 -6.59 4.06 -8.22
N VAL A 119 -5.46 3.50 -7.76
CA VAL A 119 -5.44 2.33 -6.89
C VAL A 119 -5.93 2.67 -5.49
N VAL A 120 -6.86 1.85 -5.00
CA VAL A 120 -7.31 1.87 -3.62
C VAL A 120 -7.13 0.50 -2.97
N ILE A 121 -6.80 0.52 -1.69
CA ILE A 121 -6.45 -0.66 -0.89
C ILE A 121 -7.28 -0.70 0.39
N SER A 122 -7.63 -1.91 0.82
CA SER A 122 -8.24 -2.23 2.10
C SER A 122 -7.45 -3.36 2.78
N ASN A 123 -7.24 -3.29 4.10
CA ASN A 123 -6.69 -4.41 4.88
C ASN A 123 -7.73 -5.51 5.15
N ASP A 124 -9.01 -5.22 4.95
CA ASP A 124 -10.08 -6.21 5.03
C ASP A 124 -10.24 -6.87 3.66
N THR A 125 -9.87 -8.14 3.60
CA THR A 125 -9.99 -9.04 2.45
C THR A 125 -11.30 -9.83 2.44
N SER A 126 -12.19 -9.59 3.41
CA SER A 126 -13.50 -10.20 3.38
C SER A 126 -14.28 -9.74 2.17
N THR A 127 -15.09 -10.64 1.62
CA THR A 127 -16.00 -10.35 0.50
C THR A 127 -17.24 -9.55 0.92
N ASN A 128 -17.30 -9.13 2.19
CA ASN A 128 -18.39 -8.30 2.70
C ASN A 128 -18.30 -6.91 2.08
N ASN A 129 -19.42 -6.42 1.56
CA ASN A 129 -19.48 -5.15 0.85
C ASN A 129 -20.34 -4.15 1.64
N PRO A 130 -19.79 -3.00 2.09
CA PRO A 130 -18.39 -2.58 2.06
C PRO A 130 -17.54 -3.20 3.18
N PRO A 131 -16.20 -3.36 3.00
CA PRO A 131 -15.29 -3.80 4.05
C PRO A 131 -15.32 -2.84 5.25
N ALA A 132 -15.14 -3.35 6.46
CA ALA A 132 -15.27 -2.58 7.70
C ALA A 132 -14.24 -1.43 7.80
N SER A 133 -13.05 -1.65 7.25
CA SER A 133 -11.99 -0.66 7.12
C SER A 133 -12.24 0.35 5.99
N GLY A 134 -12.95 -0.02 4.93
CA GLY A 134 -13.07 0.77 3.71
C GLY A 134 -11.84 0.71 2.80
N PHE A 135 -12.01 1.19 1.56
CA PHE A 135 -10.94 1.31 0.57
C PHE A 135 -10.36 2.73 0.54
N TYR A 136 -9.03 2.85 0.61
CA TYR A 136 -8.33 4.13 0.56
C TYR A 136 -7.24 4.14 -0.50
N PHE A 137 -7.01 5.30 -1.09
CA PHE A 137 -5.87 5.50 -1.97
C PHE A 137 -4.53 5.30 -1.23
N ILE A 138 -3.55 4.74 -1.94
CA ILE A 138 -2.18 4.59 -1.43
C ILE A 138 -1.55 5.98 -1.25
N ASN A 139 -1.45 6.75 -2.33
CA ASN A 139 -1.09 8.17 -2.35
C ASN A 139 -1.65 8.84 -3.60
N ARG A 140 -2.86 9.39 -3.49
CA ARG A 140 -3.54 10.04 -4.59
C ARG A 140 -3.07 11.48 -4.75
N ALA A 141 -2.57 11.84 -5.93
CA ALA A 141 -2.26 13.22 -6.31
C ALA A 141 -3.49 13.90 -6.94
N GLU A 142 -3.86 15.05 -6.40
CA GLU A 142 -4.87 15.95 -6.96
C GLU A 142 -4.28 17.33 -7.22
N TYR A 143 -4.46 17.82 -8.43
CA TYR A 143 -3.93 19.10 -8.88
C TYR A 143 -5.00 20.17 -8.79
N ASN A 144 -4.56 21.42 -8.61
CA ASN A 144 -5.48 22.55 -8.67
C ASN A 144 -6.20 22.64 -10.01
N GLU A 145 -7.42 23.19 -10.00
CA GLU A 145 -8.15 23.46 -11.23
C GLU A 145 -7.39 24.50 -12.06
N THR A 146 -7.33 24.26 -13.37
CA THR A 146 -6.74 25.18 -14.34
C THR A 146 -7.78 26.06 -15.03
N ARG A 147 -9.07 25.69 -14.90
CA ARG A 147 -10.20 26.42 -15.45
C ARG A 147 -11.05 26.96 -14.31
N GLU A 148 -11.44 28.22 -14.43
CA GLU A 148 -12.25 28.90 -13.43
C GLU A 148 -13.63 28.24 -13.29
N LEU A 149 -14.02 27.91 -12.06
CA LEU A 149 -15.35 27.41 -11.73
C LEU A 149 -16.25 28.56 -11.28
N VAL A 150 -17.08 29.05 -12.20
CA VAL A 150 -17.96 30.23 -12.02
C VAL A 150 -19.03 30.10 -10.94
N TYR A 151 -19.23 28.89 -10.41
CA TYR A 151 -20.26 28.56 -9.42
C TYR A 151 -19.69 28.21 -8.05
N LEU A 152 -18.36 28.26 -7.87
CA LEU A 152 -17.68 27.94 -6.63
C LEU A 152 -17.43 29.24 -5.86
N ARG A 153 -17.78 29.28 -4.57
CA ARG A 153 -17.53 30.42 -3.68
C ARG A 153 -16.37 30.13 -2.74
N ASP A 154 -15.38 31.01 -2.73
CA ASP A 154 -14.17 30.87 -1.92
C ASP A 154 -14.38 31.21 -0.42
N PRO A 155 -13.36 30.98 0.44
CA PRO A 155 -13.42 31.32 1.86
C PRO A 155 -13.70 32.79 2.21
N ALA A 156 -13.39 33.72 1.32
CA ALA A 156 -13.65 35.16 1.48
C ALA A 156 -15.04 35.57 0.94
N GLY A 157 -15.72 34.68 0.23
CA GLY A 157 -17.06 34.90 -0.32
C GLY A 157 -17.07 35.29 -1.80
N ASN A 158 -15.93 35.33 -2.50
CA ASN A 158 -15.89 35.64 -3.94
C ASN A 158 -16.42 34.46 -4.76
N MET A 159 -17.11 34.76 -5.86
CA MET A 159 -17.60 33.78 -6.83
C MET A 159 -17.54 34.42 -8.23
N PRO A 160 -16.65 33.95 -9.13
CA PRO A 160 -15.70 32.85 -8.97
C PRO A 160 -14.64 33.09 -7.89
N PRO A 161 -13.91 32.05 -7.44
CA PRO A 161 -12.87 32.15 -6.42
C PRO A 161 -11.72 33.10 -6.80
N ASP A 162 -11.19 33.85 -5.83
CA ASP A 162 -9.99 34.67 -6.01
C ASP A 162 -8.72 33.81 -6.03
N SER A 163 -8.18 33.61 -7.24
CA SER A 163 -6.97 32.83 -7.49
C SER A 163 -5.67 33.52 -7.05
N SER A 164 -5.72 34.73 -6.50
CA SER A 164 -4.55 35.40 -5.91
C SER A 164 -4.30 35.00 -4.45
N THR A 165 -5.35 34.50 -3.77
CA THR A 165 -5.32 34.15 -2.35
C THR A 165 -5.52 32.65 -2.12
N TYR A 166 -6.43 32.04 -2.90
CA TYR A 166 -6.86 30.67 -2.69
C TYR A 166 -6.57 29.80 -3.90
N THR A 167 -6.17 28.57 -3.62
CA THR A 167 -6.13 27.51 -4.63
C THR A 167 -7.17 26.46 -4.31
N TYR A 168 -7.81 25.92 -5.34
CA TYR A 168 -8.83 24.90 -5.19
C TYR A 168 -8.69 23.79 -6.23
N GLY A 169 -9.27 22.65 -5.90
CA GLY A 169 -9.31 21.46 -6.74
C GLY A 169 -10.47 20.56 -6.39
N ARG A 170 -10.43 19.33 -6.90
CA ARG A 170 -11.39 18.28 -6.56
C ARG A 170 -10.62 17.06 -6.08
N PHE A 171 -11.06 16.44 -4.99
CA PHE A 171 -10.70 15.07 -4.65
C PHE A 171 -11.69 14.14 -5.34
N ARG A 172 -11.24 13.38 -6.32
CA ARG A 172 -12.09 12.55 -7.18
C ARG A 172 -11.99 11.10 -6.75
N ASN A 173 -13.13 10.52 -6.42
CA ASN A 173 -13.27 9.17 -5.92
C ASN A 173 -14.40 8.51 -6.70
N ASN A 174 -14.06 7.77 -7.76
CA ASN A 174 -15.01 7.23 -8.73
C ASN A 174 -15.98 8.31 -9.26
N SER A 175 -17.28 8.06 -9.15
CA SER A 175 -18.40 8.93 -9.46
C SER A 175 -18.63 10.13 -8.51
N ARG A 176 -17.80 10.29 -7.47
CA ARG A 176 -17.93 11.35 -6.46
C ARG A 176 -16.72 12.27 -6.48
N GLU A 177 -16.96 13.57 -6.47
CA GLU A 177 -15.89 14.57 -6.39
C GLU A 177 -16.14 15.52 -5.22
N TYR A 178 -15.13 15.80 -4.42
CA TYR A 178 -15.23 16.74 -3.29
C TYR A 178 -14.34 17.93 -3.55
N PHE A 179 -14.90 19.14 -3.57
CA PHE A 179 -14.10 20.35 -3.71
C PHE A 179 -13.18 20.53 -2.50
N TRP A 180 -11.95 20.94 -2.74
CA TRP A 180 -11.03 21.35 -1.69
C TRP A 180 -10.48 22.75 -1.96
N PHE A 181 -10.12 23.45 -0.88
CA PHE A 181 -9.48 24.77 -0.89
C PHE A 181 -8.26 24.76 0.02
N ILE A 182 -7.19 25.41 -0.40
CA ILE A 182 -6.03 25.76 0.42
C ILE A 182 -5.80 27.27 0.38
N ASN A 183 -5.23 27.83 1.44
CA ASN A 183 -4.93 29.26 1.55
C ASN A 183 -3.51 29.62 1.10
N ALA A 184 -3.11 29.06 -0.04
CA ALA A 184 -1.89 29.43 -0.71
C ALA A 184 -2.08 29.28 -2.22
N VAL A 185 -1.12 29.83 -2.96
CA VAL A 185 -1.07 29.78 -4.43
C VAL A 185 0.32 29.36 -4.89
N ALA A 186 0.40 28.79 -6.09
CA ALA A 186 1.69 28.41 -6.67
C ALA A 186 2.60 29.64 -6.83
N PRO A 187 3.94 29.48 -6.64
CA PRO A 187 4.66 28.25 -6.33
C PRO A 187 4.74 27.91 -4.83
N ARG A 188 4.08 28.68 -3.96
CA ARG A 188 4.21 28.57 -2.49
C ARG A 188 3.06 27.77 -1.85
N CYS A 189 2.62 26.71 -2.52
CA CYS A 189 1.47 25.91 -2.09
C CYS A 189 1.70 25.26 -0.71
N ASN A 190 2.97 24.95 -0.40
CA ASN A 190 3.43 24.42 0.88
C ASN A 190 3.36 25.44 2.05
N ASP A 191 3.02 26.70 1.78
CA ASP A 191 2.79 27.70 2.84
C ASP A 191 1.34 27.70 3.35
N SER A 192 0.50 26.81 2.81
CA SER A 192 -0.88 26.63 3.25
C SER A 192 -0.93 26.27 4.73
N THR A 193 -1.79 26.94 5.49
CA THR A 193 -2.02 26.66 6.92
C THR A 193 -3.27 25.84 7.15
N TYR A 194 -4.13 25.68 6.15
CA TYR A 194 -5.29 24.80 6.20
C TYR A 194 -5.67 24.24 4.84
N ILE A 195 -6.45 23.16 4.88
CA ILE A 195 -7.25 22.67 3.77
C ILE A 195 -8.72 22.59 4.18
N ARG A 196 -9.63 23.13 3.37
CA ARG A 196 -11.07 22.94 3.50
C ARG A 196 -11.55 21.91 2.49
N ILE A 197 -12.44 21.02 2.90
CA ILE A 197 -13.05 20.01 2.04
C ILE A 197 -14.56 20.10 2.16
N GLY A 198 -15.25 20.11 1.03
CA GLY A 198 -16.71 20.10 0.98
C GLY A 198 -17.27 18.80 1.53
N ASN A 199 -18.34 18.85 2.32
CA ASN A 199 -18.93 17.66 2.92
C ASN A 199 -19.86 16.88 1.97
N GLU A 200 -20.38 17.54 0.94
CA GLU A 200 -21.23 16.92 -0.08
C GLU A 200 -20.49 16.73 -1.40
N ALA A 201 -20.57 15.52 -1.95
CA ALA A 201 -19.97 15.20 -3.23
C ALA A 201 -20.69 15.88 -4.39
N HIS A 202 -19.93 16.47 -5.29
CA HIS A 202 -20.32 16.71 -6.66
C HIS A 202 -20.48 15.36 -7.38
N THR A 203 -21.62 15.19 -8.04
CA THR A 203 -21.97 14.00 -8.83
C THR A 203 -22.70 14.45 -10.10
N ARG A 204 -23.09 13.51 -10.96
CA ARG A 204 -23.84 13.84 -12.20
C ARG A 204 -25.17 14.54 -11.95
N THR A 205 -25.74 14.42 -10.75
CA THR A 205 -27.06 14.97 -10.38
C THR A 205 -27.03 15.93 -9.21
N SER A 206 -25.85 16.23 -8.65
CA SER A 206 -25.69 17.16 -7.53
C SER A 206 -24.46 18.02 -7.71
N THR A 207 -24.58 19.32 -7.45
CA THR A 207 -23.45 20.25 -7.47
C THR A 207 -22.47 20.04 -6.31
N GLY A 208 -22.88 19.31 -5.26
CA GLY A 208 -22.12 19.14 -4.02
C GLY A 208 -21.95 20.44 -3.24
N THR A 209 -21.01 20.45 -2.29
CA THR A 209 -20.66 21.68 -1.56
C THR A 209 -19.95 22.67 -2.47
N THR A 210 -20.59 23.78 -2.79
CA THR A 210 -19.99 24.85 -3.61
C THR A 210 -19.75 26.16 -2.86
N ASN A 211 -20.12 26.25 -1.58
CA ASN A 211 -19.94 27.44 -0.77
C ASN A 211 -18.96 27.21 0.39
N PHE A 212 -17.76 27.79 0.29
CA PHE A 212 -16.69 27.69 1.30
C PHE A 212 -16.53 28.95 2.17
N GLN A 213 -17.44 29.93 2.04
CA GLN A 213 -17.34 31.21 2.73
C GLN A 213 -17.30 31.04 4.25
N THR A 214 -16.33 31.69 4.89
CA THR A 214 -16.22 31.72 6.36
C THR A 214 -17.38 32.50 6.97
N GLY A 215 -18.04 31.92 7.98
CA GLY A 215 -19.22 32.52 8.63
C GLY A 215 -20.50 32.51 7.78
N GLY A 216 -20.46 31.93 6.59
CA GLY A 216 -21.64 31.68 5.75
C GLY A 216 -22.30 30.32 6.06
N PRO A 217 -23.37 29.95 5.33
CA PRO A 217 -24.06 28.67 5.47
C PRO A 217 -23.27 27.48 4.88
N GLY A 218 -21.94 27.57 4.81
CA GLY A 218 -21.10 26.60 4.12
C GLY A 218 -21.14 25.21 4.76
N ASN A 219 -21.21 24.17 3.92
CA ASN A 219 -21.17 22.76 4.35
C ASN A 219 -19.80 22.13 4.04
N TRP A 220 -18.78 22.52 4.80
CA TRP A 220 -17.38 22.09 4.64
C TRP A 220 -16.73 21.79 5.98
N THR A 221 -15.59 21.09 5.94
CA THR A 221 -14.73 20.83 7.09
C THR A 221 -13.34 21.39 6.82
N GLU A 222 -12.75 22.08 7.81
CA GLU A 222 -11.38 22.61 7.75
C GLU A 222 -10.43 21.76 8.58
N PHE A 223 -9.25 21.49 8.02
CA PHE A 223 -8.17 20.77 8.69
C PHE A 223 -6.93 21.65 8.70
N SER A 224 -6.31 21.78 9.88
CA SER A 224 -5.05 22.50 10.01
C SER A 224 -3.92 21.76 9.30
N LEU A 225 -3.07 22.52 8.62
CA LEU A 225 -1.84 22.03 8.02
C LEU A 225 -0.65 22.60 8.80
N THR A 226 0.38 21.78 8.96
CA THR A 226 1.63 22.11 9.64
C THR A 226 2.77 22.03 8.63
N HIS A 227 3.70 22.98 8.69
CA HIS A 227 4.88 22.92 7.86
C HIS A 227 5.77 21.74 8.26
N TYR A 228 6.18 20.93 7.29
CA TYR A 228 7.04 19.78 7.49
C TYR A 228 8.07 19.71 6.37
N THR A 229 9.35 19.58 6.74
CA THR A 229 10.46 19.46 5.80
C THR A 229 11.04 18.07 5.92
N CYS A 230 11.06 17.33 4.81
CA CYS A 230 11.70 16.04 4.73
C CYS A 230 12.37 15.89 3.36
N ASN A 231 13.55 15.25 3.34
CA ASN A 231 14.38 15.11 2.14
C ASN A 231 14.68 16.43 1.41
N GLY A 232 14.77 17.55 2.16
CA GLY A 232 15.03 18.88 1.60
C GLY A 232 13.85 19.53 0.86
N ILE A 233 12.66 18.90 0.90
CA ILE A 233 11.42 19.41 0.30
C ILE A 233 10.50 19.91 1.42
N ASN A 234 9.90 21.08 1.22
CA ASN A 234 8.93 21.66 2.14
C ASN A 234 7.51 21.26 1.77
N TRP A 235 6.73 20.91 2.79
CA TRP A 235 5.36 20.45 2.68
C TRP A 235 4.48 21.17 3.70
N ALA A 236 3.20 21.33 3.39
CA ALA A 236 2.17 21.54 4.40
C ALA A 236 1.42 20.22 4.61
N VAL A 237 1.54 19.62 5.79
CA VAL A 237 0.98 18.29 6.09
C VAL A 237 -0.11 18.36 7.14
N GLY A 238 -1.08 17.45 7.10
CA GLY A 238 -2.13 17.39 8.09
C GLY A 238 -2.93 16.10 8.01
N ASN A 239 -4.00 16.03 8.79
CA ASN A 239 -4.84 14.85 8.92
C ASN A 239 -6.30 15.19 8.68
N ILE A 240 -6.95 14.39 7.84
CA ILE A 240 -8.41 14.38 7.70
C ILE A 240 -8.97 13.44 8.75
N THR A 241 -9.55 14.00 9.80
CA THR A 241 -10.07 13.23 10.95
C THR A 241 -11.59 13.15 11.00
N SER A 242 -12.29 13.89 10.14
CA SER A 242 -13.75 13.94 10.08
C SER A 242 -14.23 14.28 8.65
N GLY A 243 -15.55 14.40 8.47
CA GLY A 243 -16.14 14.73 7.17
C GLY A 243 -16.21 13.53 6.22
N PRO A 244 -16.47 13.77 4.92
CA PRO A 244 -16.82 12.69 3.98
C PRO A 244 -15.65 11.78 3.61
N LEU A 245 -14.42 12.23 3.88
CA LEU A 245 -13.19 11.49 3.59
C LEU A 245 -12.65 10.76 4.83
N ALA A 246 -13.33 10.87 5.98
CA ALA A 246 -13.11 10.05 7.16
C ALA A 246 -14.14 8.90 7.18
N SER A 247 -13.94 7.91 6.31
CA SER A 247 -14.72 6.66 6.35
C SER A 247 -14.05 5.61 7.24
N GLY A 248 -14.75 4.52 7.55
CA GLY A 248 -14.16 3.28 8.09
C GLY A 248 -13.64 3.36 9.52
N THR A 249 -13.16 2.23 10.02
CA THR A 249 -12.54 2.12 11.36
C THR A 249 -11.13 2.69 11.42
N LEU A 250 -10.49 2.92 10.27
CA LEU A 250 -9.12 3.45 10.21
C LEU A 250 -9.05 4.98 10.23
N GLY A 251 -10.18 5.69 10.18
CA GLY A 251 -10.22 7.15 10.06
C GLY A 251 -9.96 7.64 8.64
N GLY A 252 -9.66 8.92 8.46
CA GLY A 252 -9.43 9.51 7.12
C GLY A 252 -8.00 9.41 6.62
N TYR A 253 -7.68 10.26 5.64
CA TYR A 253 -6.37 10.33 4.99
C TYR A 253 -5.40 11.22 5.78
N ALA A 254 -4.11 10.95 5.61
CA ALA A 254 -3.07 11.96 5.74
C ALA A 254 -3.05 12.81 4.47
N VAL A 255 -2.82 14.11 4.62
CA VAL A 255 -2.74 15.05 3.50
C VAL A 255 -1.40 15.76 3.47
N ALA A 256 -0.88 16.00 2.27
CA ALA A 256 0.33 16.77 2.07
C ALA A 256 0.17 17.70 0.86
N VAL A 257 0.57 18.95 1.01
CA VAL A 257 0.46 19.98 -0.02
C VAL A 257 1.86 20.47 -0.39
N THR A 258 2.12 20.51 -1.69
CA THR A 258 3.35 21.08 -2.26
C THR A 258 3.06 21.65 -3.65
N ASN A 259 4.12 22.03 -4.37
CA ASN A 259 4.05 22.40 -5.76
C ASN A 259 4.83 21.42 -6.66
N ILE A 260 4.26 21.07 -7.81
CA ILE A 260 4.92 20.34 -8.90
C ILE A 260 4.71 21.15 -10.17
N SER A 261 5.79 21.43 -10.91
CA SER A 261 5.73 22.13 -12.21
C SER A 261 4.85 23.40 -12.19
N ASP A 262 5.07 24.26 -11.19
CA ASP A 262 4.32 25.52 -10.97
C ASP A 262 2.82 25.38 -10.66
N ARG A 263 2.38 24.20 -10.22
CA ARG A 263 0.99 23.93 -9.81
C ARG A 263 0.93 23.45 -8.38
N CYS A 264 -0.14 23.79 -7.68
CA CYS A 264 -0.39 23.18 -6.37
C CYS A 264 -0.89 21.76 -6.57
N VAL A 265 -0.30 20.86 -5.80
CA VAL A 265 -0.72 19.47 -5.70
C VAL A 265 -1.04 19.16 -4.25
N VAL A 266 -2.14 18.44 -4.04
CA VAL A 266 -2.55 17.90 -2.76
C VAL A 266 -2.52 16.38 -2.88
N PHE A 267 -1.73 15.75 -2.03
CA PHE A 267 -1.67 14.31 -1.91
C PHE A 267 -2.57 13.83 -0.77
N PHE A 268 -3.31 12.76 -1.00
CA PHE A 268 -4.14 12.06 -0.02
C PHE A 268 -3.63 10.64 0.13
N SER A 269 -3.09 10.29 1.30
CA SER A 269 -2.48 8.98 1.56
C SER A 269 -3.10 8.29 2.77
N LYS A 270 -3.27 6.98 2.66
CA LYS A 270 -3.54 6.12 3.82
C LYS A 270 -2.45 5.09 4.05
N TRP A 271 -1.94 4.50 2.98
CA TRP A 271 -1.03 3.35 3.05
C TRP A 271 0.42 3.71 2.79
N ASN A 272 0.73 4.99 2.51
CA ASN A 272 2.09 5.45 2.27
C ASN A 272 2.66 6.16 3.51
N ARG A 273 3.76 5.63 4.03
CA ARG A 273 4.54 6.13 5.17
C ARG A 273 5.88 6.74 4.76
N ASP A 274 6.16 6.89 3.47
CA ASP A 274 7.29 7.69 2.99
C ASP A 274 7.06 9.17 3.30
N CYS A 275 8.15 9.94 3.36
CA CYS A 275 8.09 11.39 3.32
C CYS A 275 7.17 11.90 2.18
N PRO A 276 6.21 12.78 2.48
CA PRO A 276 6.02 13.55 3.72
C PRO A 276 5.05 12.93 4.75
N PHE A 277 4.56 11.71 4.52
CA PHE A 277 3.58 11.03 5.35
C PHE A 277 4.17 10.28 6.54
N ASP A 278 5.48 10.38 6.76
CA ASP A 278 6.19 9.95 7.97
C ASP A 278 6.05 10.95 9.13
N PHE A 279 5.38 12.09 8.92
CA PHE A 279 5.23 13.11 9.96
C PHE A 279 4.53 12.58 11.23
N PRO A 280 4.89 13.07 12.44
CA PRO A 280 4.34 12.56 13.69
C PRO A 280 2.81 12.70 13.79
N GLY A 281 2.13 11.64 14.23
CA GLY A 281 0.68 11.63 14.41
C GLY A 281 -0.14 11.63 13.10
N THR A 282 0.50 11.39 11.96
CA THR A 282 -0.14 11.17 10.66
C THR A 282 -1.18 10.05 10.67
N ASN A 283 -2.23 10.22 9.88
CA ASN A 283 -3.26 9.23 9.60
C ASN A 283 -2.78 8.12 8.64
N ALA A 284 -1.60 8.26 8.04
CA ALA A 284 -1.00 7.20 7.25
C ALA A 284 -0.49 6.07 8.15
N VAL A 285 -0.65 4.82 7.71
CA VAL A 285 -0.46 3.61 8.53
C VAL A 285 0.44 2.59 7.85
N TYR A 286 1.07 1.74 8.65
CA TYR A 286 1.74 0.54 8.16
C TYR A 286 0.71 -0.58 7.95
N ALA A 287 0.74 -1.21 6.78
CA ALA A 287 -0.25 -2.19 6.36
C ALA A 287 -0.22 -3.46 7.23
N ASN A 288 0.96 -3.93 7.62
CA ASN A 288 1.12 -5.11 8.47
C ASN A 288 0.65 -4.87 9.92
N GLU A 289 0.85 -3.68 10.47
CA GLU A 289 0.34 -3.33 11.80
C GLU A 289 -1.19 -3.37 11.84
N VAL A 290 -1.82 -2.75 10.83
CA VAL A 290 -3.28 -2.72 10.72
C VAL A 290 -3.85 -4.11 10.43
N ALA A 291 -3.10 -4.98 9.75
CA ALA A 291 -3.45 -6.37 9.56
C ALA A 291 -3.23 -7.25 10.82
N GLY A 292 -2.63 -6.72 11.90
CA GLY A 292 -2.29 -7.49 13.10
C GLY A 292 -1.14 -8.48 12.87
N ARG A 293 -0.20 -8.14 11.97
CA ARG A 293 0.89 -9.00 11.47
C ARG A 293 2.26 -8.38 11.72
N THR A 294 2.44 -7.74 12.87
CA THR A 294 3.72 -7.14 13.27
C THR A 294 4.33 -7.92 14.44
N PRO A 295 5.57 -8.44 14.30
CA PRO A 295 6.36 -8.47 13.08
C PRO A 295 5.83 -9.51 12.07
N LEU A 296 6.08 -9.26 10.77
CA LEU A 296 5.88 -10.25 9.72
C LEU A 296 7.13 -11.13 9.68
N VAL A 297 7.03 -12.34 10.23
CA VAL A 297 8.16 -13.28 10.34
C VAL A 297 8.44 -13.98 9.00
N PRO A 298 9.67 -14.49 8.75
CA PRO A 298 9.97 -15.27 7.55
C PRO A 298 8.98 -16.40 7.30
N GLY A 299 8.45 -16.47 6.07
CA GLY A 299 7.42 -17.42 5.63
C GLY A 299 5.98 -17.05 6.02
N ASP A 300 5.76 -15.99 6.80
CA ASP A 300 4.41 -15.46 7.04
C ASP A 300 3.99 -14.49 5.92
N SER A 301 2.68 -14.37 5.75
CA SER A 301 2.09 -13.52 4.72
C SER A 301 0.79 -12.88 5.19
N PHE A 302 0.40 -11.81 4.50
CA PHE A 302 -0.90 -11.20 4.64
C PHE A 302 -1.37 -10.66 3.28
N ALA A 303 -2.67 -10.41 3.16
CA ALA A 303 -3.25 -9.93 1.92
C ALA A 303 -3.97 -8.60 2.14
N LEU A 304 -3.95 -7.77 1.11
CA LEU A 304 -4.62 -6.47 1.04
C LEU A 304 -5.56 -6.48 -0.15
N ALA A 305 -6.85 -6.22 0.07
CA ALA A 305 -7.81 -6.11 -1.02
C ALA A 305 -7.49 -4.89 -1.88
N ILE A 306 -7.66 -5.02 -3.20
CA ILE A 306 -7.29 -4.00 -4.18
C ILE A 306 -8.45 -3.73 -5.15
N LYS A 307 -8.64 -2.45 -5.48
CA LYS A 307 -9.54 -1.97 -6.53
C LYS A 307 -8.93 -0.78 -7.26
N VAL A 308 -9.53 -0.39 -8.36
CA VAL A 308 -9.26 0.89 -9.03
C VAL A 308 -10.50 1.75 -9.08
N TYR A 309 -10.37 3.01 -8.69
CA TYR A 309 -11.44 4.02 -8.78
C TYR A 309 -11.09 5.02 -9.88
N VAL A 310 -11.73 4.85 -11.04
CA VAL A 310 -11.51 5.72 -12.19
C VAL A 310 -12.45 6.92 -12.11
N PRO A 311 -11.95 8.15 -11.97
CA PRO A 311 -12.79 9.34 -11.84
C PRO A 311 -13.40 9.76 -13.17
N TYR A 312 -14.43 10.62 -13.10
CA TYR A 312 -14.90 11.35 -14.28
C TYR A 312 -13.83 12.32 -14.82
N GLY A 313 -13.96 12.72 -16.09
CA GLY A 313 -13.12 13.74 -16.71
C GLY A 313 -11.72 13.27 -17.12
N ILE A 314 -11.48 11.95 -17.11
CA ILE A 314 -10.33 11.31 -17.73
C ILE A 314 -10.63 11.04 -19.21
N TYR A 315 -9.65 11.30 -20.08
CA TYR A 315 -9.79 11.06 -21.51
C TYR A 315 -9.80 9.56 -21.83
N GLU A 316 -10.54 9.16 -22.86
CA GLU A 316 -10.60 7.75 -23.27
C GLU A 316 -9.25 7.23 -23.78
N GLY A 317 -9.03 5.92 -23.63
CA GLY A 317 -7.82 5.24 -24.08
C GLY A 317 -6.99 4.66 -22.94
N PRO A 318 -5.86 4.00 -23.26
CA PRO A 318 -5.02 3.36 -22.27
C PRO A 318 -4.35 4.40 -21.39
N SER A 319 -4.53 4.27 -20.07
CA SER A 319 -3.74 5.00 -19.09
C SER A 319 -2.28 4.53 -19.14
N ASN A 320 -1.33 5.40 -18.78
CA ASN A 320 0.03 4.92 -18.53
C ASN A 320 0.01 3.88 -17.41
N GLN A 321 0.87 2.87 -17.56
CA GLN A 321 1.00 1.81 -16.57
C GLN A 321 1.50 2.40 -15.25
N GLY A 322 0.70 2.21 -14.20
CA GLY A 322 1.09 2.55 -12.85
C GLY A 322 1.85 1.42 -12.16
N ARG A 323 2.55 1.76 -11.07
CA ARG A 323 3.24 0.79 -10.22
C ARG A 323 2.86 1.01 -8.76
N ILE A 324 2.78 -0.10 -8.03
CA ILE A 324 2.71 -0.12 -6.57
C ILE A 324 4.04 -0.68 -6.09
N TYR A 325 4.66 0.03 -5.15
CA TYR A 325 5.88 -0.36 -4.47
C TYR A 325 5.51 -0.80 -3.06
N ILE A 326 5.84 -2.05 -2.70
CA ILE A 326 5.79 -2.52 -1.32
C ILE A 326 7.16 -2.23 -0.70
N ILE A 327 7.16 -1.40 0.33
CA ILE A 327 8.38 -0.98 1.03
C ILE A 327 8.35 -1.60 2.42
N VAL A 328 9.48 -2.19 2.81
CA VAL A 328 9.62 -2.91 4.07
C VAL A 328 10.89 -2.49 4.80
N ASN A 329 10.80 -2.43 6.13
CA ASN A 329 11.97 -2.31 6.99
C ASN A 329 11.78 -3.07 8.31
N ASP A 330 12.86 -3.15 9.07
CA ASP A 330 13.01 -3.88 10.32
C ASP A 330 13.49 -3.01 11.49
N VAL A 331 13.38 -1.69 11.31
CA VAL A 331 13.77 -0.67 12.31
C VAL A 331 12.74 -0.62 13.43
#